data_AF-A0A976JRF6-F1
#
_entry.id   AF-A0A976JRF6-F1
#
_cell.length_a   1.000
_cell.length_b   1.000
_cell.length_c   1.000
_cell.angle_alpha   90.00
_cell.angle_beta   90.00
_cell.angle_gamma   90.00
#
_symmetry.space_group_name_H-M   'P 1'
#
loop_
_entity.id
_entity.type
_entity.pdbx_description
1 polymer ?
#
loop_
_entity_poly.entity_id
_entity_poly.type
_entity_poly.pdbx_seq_one_letter_code
_entity_poly.pdbx_strand_id
1 'polypeptide(L)'
;MSKFTEEKLEQAIIALLEDQGFPYHPGNTLSRALGETLLKDDLWAFLTTQYAGDGITPDEVESVINRLDRLSAADLYESNKSIHKLVADGFLLQREDRSQKDLYVQLIDYSSADTNHYRVVNQLEIEGSEKRIPDSILYINGLPLVVFEFKSAIREEATIHDAYVQLTTRYARDIPELMKYNALCVISDGVNSR
;
A
#
# COMPACT_ATOMS: atom_id res chain seq x y z
N MET A 1 3.51 32.29 -18.36
CA MET A 1 2.62 31.30 -17.70
C MET A 1 3.50 30.20 -17.13
N SER A 2 3.33 29.83 -15.85
CA SER A 2 4.09 28.71 -15.29
C SER A 2 3.56 27.41 -15.90
N LYS A 3 4.43 26.54 -16.44
CA LYS A 3 4.03 25.24 -16.99
C LYS A 3 3.41 24.37 -15.88
N PHE A 4 2.36 23.62 -16.21
CA PHE A 4 1.78 22.60 -15.33
C PHE A 4 2.62 21.32 -15.46
N THR A 5 3.39 21.02 -14.41
CA THR A 5 4.36 19.92 -14.37
C THR A 5 3.77 18.68 -13.70
N GLU A 6 4.43 17.54 -13.86
CA GLU A 6 4.10 16.27 -13.17
C GLU A 6 4.07 16.46 -11.66
N GLU A 7 5.08 17.11 -11.09
CA GLU A 7 5.12 17.51 -9.67
C GLU A 7 3.90 18.35 -9.24
N LYS A 8 3.42 19.28 -10.09
CA LYS A 8 2.21 20.06 -9.76
C LYS A 8 0.94 19.23 -9.81
N LEU A 9 0.87 18.26 -10.72
CA LEU A 9 -0.24 17.31 -10.79
C LEU A 9 -0.24 16.41 -9.55
N GLU A 10 0.91 15.85 -9.19
CA GLU A 10 1.10 15.04 -7.98
C GLU A 10 0.63 15.80 -6.74
N GLN A 11 1.12 17.01 -6.51
CA GLN A 11 0.75 17.81 -5.35
C GLN A 11 -0.73 18.21 -5.35
N ALA A 12 -1.33 18.47 -6.52
CA ALA A 12 -2.76 18.74 -6.62
C ALA A 12 -3.61 17.52 -6.27
N ILE A 13 -3.20 16.32 -6.70
CA ILE A 13 -3.92 15.07 -6.40
C ILE A 13 -3.76 14.70 -4.93
N ILE A 14 -2.57 14.87 -4.35
CA ILE A 14 -2.34 14.67 -2.91
C ILE A 14 -3.26 15.58 -2.09
N ALA A 15 -3.35 16.86 -2.43
CA ALA A 15 -4.24 17.79 -1.75
C ALA A 15 -5.73 17.37 -1.85
N LEU A 16 -6.16 16.88 -3.01
CA LEU A 16 -7.52 16.36 -3.17
C LEU A 16 -7.76 15.10 -2.32
N LEU A 17 -6.77 14.22 -2.18
CA LEU A 17 -6.87 13.05 -1.31
C LEU A 17 -6.93 13.44 0.17
N GLU A 18 -6.15 14.44 0.59
CA GLU A 18 -6.24 14.99 1.95
C GLU A 18 -7.64 15.57 2.24
N ASP A 19 -8.22 16.30 1.30
CA ASP A 19 -9.60 16.82 1.39
C ASP A 19 -10.65 15.71 1.49
N GLN A 20 -10.35 14.50 0.99
CA GLN A 20 -11.19 13.31 1.14
C GLN A 20 -10.90 12.49 2.40
N GLY A 21 -10.00 12.95 3.28
CA GLY A 21 -9.67 12.29 4.54
C GLY A 21 -8.49 11.32 4.48
N PHE A 22 -7.69 11.32 3.40
CA PHE A 22 -6.47 10.52 3.30
C PHE A 22 -5.24 11.40 3.60
N PRO A 23 -4.70 11.39 4.84
CA PRO A 23 -3.65 12.32 5.23
C PRO A 23 -2.34 12.06 4.49
N TYR A 24 -1.65 13.14 4.14
CA TYR A 24 -0.38 13.08 3.44
C TYR A 24 0.81 12.92 4.39
N HIS A 25 1.76 12.07 3.99
CA HIS A 25 3.02 11.85 4.68
C HIS A 25 4.18 11.80 3.69
N PRO A 26 5.22 12.63 3.84
CA PRO A 26 6.40 12.52 2.99
C PRO A 26 7.16 11.21 3.29
N GLY A 27 7.54 10.45 2.26
CA GLY A 27 8.15 9.14 2.41
C GLY A 27 9.48 9.14 3.17
N ASN A 28 10.22 10.25 3.13
CA ASN A 28 11.47 10.44 3.88
C ASN A 28 11.27 10.62 5.39
N THR A 29 10.03 10.77 5.87
CA THR A 29 9.69 10.85 7.30
C THR A 29 9.38 9.49 7.90
N LEU A 30 9.20 8.46 7.07
CA LEU A 30 8.89 7.10 7.51
C LEU A 30 10.17 6.39 7.94
N SER A 31 10.16 5.82 9.15
CA SER A 31 11.25 5.00 9.67
C SER A 31 11.05 3.55 9.28
N ARG A 32 11.77 3.08 8.25
CA ARG A 32 11.75 1.69 7.79
C ARG A 32 13.05 1.32 7.05
N ALA A 33 13.31 0.03 6.86
CA ALA A 33 14.35 -0.38 5.92
C ALA A 33 13.91 -0.12 4.47
N LEU A 34 14.85 0.26 3.59
CA LEU A 34 14.52 0.64 2.20
C LEU A 34 13.85 -0.48 1.40
N GLY A 35 14.14 -1.75 1.71
CA GLY A 35 13.50 -2.91 1.09
C GLY A 35 12.15 -3.31 1.69
N GLU A 36 11.75 -2.75 2.84
CA GLU A 36 10.45 -3.03 3.45
C GLU A 36 9.38 -2.10 2.89
N THR A 37 8.28 -2.66 2.41
CA THR A 37 7.18 -1.88 1.82
C THR A 37 5.95 -1.81 2.72
N LEU A 38 5.74 -2.79 3.60
CA LEU A 38 4.75 -2.75 4.68
C LEU A 38 5.13 -1.72 5.74
N LEU A 39 4.17 -0.90 6.18
CA LEU A 39 4.30 -0.11 7.40
C LEU A 39 3.83 -0.97 8.58
N LYS A 40 4.74 -1.79 9.10
CA LYS A 40 4.44 -2.79 10.13
C LYS A 40 3.83 -2.17 11.39
N ASP A 41 4.30 -0.99 11.79
CA ASP A 41 3.78 -0.27 12.97
C ASP A 41 2.31 0.15 12.79
N ASP A 42 1.91 0.57 11.59
CA ASP A 42 0.53 0.97 11.30
C ASP A 42 -0.39 -0.26 11.31
N LEU A 43 0.05 -1.37 10.72
CA LEU A 43 -0.69 -2.63 10.71
C LEU A 43 -0.82 -3.20 12.14
N TRP A 44 0.26 -3.12 12.92
CA TRP A 44 0.26 -3.50 14.32
C TRP A 44 -0.75 -2.68 15.12
N ALA A 45 -0.71 -1.35 14.98
CA ALA A 45 -1.60 -0.44 15.70
C ALA A 45 -3.08 -0.70 15.35
N PHE A 46 -3.37 -0.91 14.06
CA PHE A 46 -4.72 -1.24 13.61
C PHE A 46 -5.20 -2.57 14.22
N LEU A 47 -4.45 -3.66 14.04
CA LEU A 47 -4.85 -4.99 14.53
C LEU A 47 -5.01 -5.02 16.05
N THR A 48 -4.09 -4.39 16.79
CA THR A 48 -4.17 -4.30 18.25
C THR A 48 -5.43 -3.58 18.70
N THR A 49 -5.76 -2.46 18.05
CA THR A 49 -6.93 -1.65 18.43
C THR A 49 -8.23 -2.34 18.04
N GLN A 50 -8.31 -2.84 16.80
CA GLN A 50 -9.52 -3.43 16.23
C GLN A 50 -9.96 -4.68 17.00
N TYR A 51 -9.00 -5.54 17.39
CA TYR A 51 -9.29 -6.81 18.06
C TYR A 51 -8.97 -6.80 19.56
N ALA A 52 -8.80 -5.62 20.16
CA ALA A 52 -8.62 -5.47 21.61
C ALA A 52 -9.80 -6.08 22.40
N GLY A 53 -11.02 -5.92 21.90
CA GLY A 53 -12.23 -6.49 22.50
C GLY A 53 -12.26 -8.02 22.48
N ASP A 54 -11.58 -8.64 21.51
CA ASP A 54 -11.43 -10.08 21.38
C ASP A 54 -10.17 -10.62 22.09
N GLY A 55 -9.42 -9.72 22.75
CA GLY A 55 -8.22 -10.03 23.50
C GLY A 55 -7.06 -10.54 22.64
N ILE A 56 -6.87 -10.00 21.42
CA ILE A 56 -5.73 -10.36 20.57
C ILE A 56 -4.40 -10.09 21.30
N THR A 57 -3.45 -11.02 21.22
CA THR A 57 -2.13 -10.87 21.87
C THR A 57 -1.11 -10.19 20.93
N PRO A 58 -0.03 -9.59 21.46
CA PRO A 58 1.09 -9.11 20.65
C PRO A 58 1.67 -10.17 19.71
N ASP A 59 1.83 -11.41 20.20
CA ASP A 59 2.38 -12.52 19.42
C ASP A 59 1.42 -12.95 18.29
N GLU A 60 0.11 -12.89 18.55
CA GLU A 60 -0.94 -13.08 17.54
C GLU A 60 -0.88 -12.01 16.45
N VAL A 61 -0.75 -10.73 16.82
CA VAL A 61 -0.56 -9.62 15.86
C VAL A 61 0.71 -9.83 15.03
N GLU A 62 1.83 -10.17 15.69
CA GLU A 62 3.09 -10.44 15.00
C GLU A 62 2.96 -11.60 14.01
N SER A 63 2.22 -12.66 14.39
CA SER A 63 1.96 -13.80 13.51
C SER A 63 1.20 -13.42 12.24
N VAL A 64 0.25 -12.48 12.33
CA VAL A 64 -0.51 -11.95 11.19
C VAL A 64 0.41 -11.15 10.26
N ILE A 65 1.23 -10.26 10.82
CA ILE A 65 2.18 -9.45 10.04
C ILE A 65 3.19 -10.37 9.34
N ASN A 66 3.78 -11.31 10.09
CA ASN A 66 4.73 -12.28 9.56
C ASN A 66 4.13 -13.18 8.47
N ARG A 67 2.84 -13.51 8.55
CA ARG A 67 2.13 -14.27 7.49
C ARG A 67 2.12 -13.53 6.16
N LEU A 68 1.99 -12.20 6.19
CA LEU A 68 2.02 -11.35 4.99
C LEU A 68 3.45 -11.13 4.50
N ASP A 69 4.37 -10.85 5.41
CA ASP A 69 5.76 -10.51 5.10
C ASP A 69 6.52 -11.68 4.45
N ARG A 70 6.25 -12.91 4.90
CA ARG A 70 6.90 -14.14 4.41
C ARG A 70 6.48 -14.57 2.99
N LEU A 71 5.43 -14.00 2.43
CA LEU A 71 5.04 -14.31 1.05
C LEU A 71 6.11 -13.77 0.09
N SER A 72 6.64 -14.65 -0.74
CA SER A 72 7.77 -14.36 -1.63
C SER A 72 7.37 -13.39 -2.74
N ALA A 73 8.15 -12.32 -2.94
CA ALA A 73 8.00 -11.47 -4.12
C ALA A 73 8.48 -12.14 -5.43
N ALA A 74 9.19 -13.27 -5.36
CA ALA A 74 9.63 -14.00 -6.56
C ALA A 74 8.43 -14.63 -7.31
N ASP A 75 7.46 -15.15 -6.57
CA ASP A 75 6.20 -15.69 -7.11
C ASP A 75 5.11 -14.61 -7.07
N LEU A 76 5.40 -13.46 -7.70
CA LEU A 76 4.64 -12.22 -7.53
C LEU A 76 3.12 -12.39 -7.68
N TYR A 77 2.67 -13.10 -8.72
CA TYR A 77 1.23 -13.31 -8.95
C TYR A 77 0.57 -14.15 -7.85
N GLU A 78 1.17 -15.26 -7.43
CA GLU A 78 0.57 -16.14 -6.41
C GLU A 78 0.60 -15.48 -5.02
N SER A 79 1.67 -14.77 -4.69
CA SER A 79 1.75 -13.96 -3.46
C SER A 79 0.71 -12.85 -3.46
N ASN A 80 0.59 -12.10 -4.56
CA ASN A 80 -0.41 -11.04 -4.70
C ASN A 80 -1.83 -11.57 -4.58
N LYS A 81 -2.18 -12.62 -5.31
CA LYS A 81 -3.47 -13.30 -5.20
C LYS A 81 -3.77 -13.79 -3.77
N SER A 82 -2.76 -14.33 -3.09
CA SER A 82 -2.90 -14.79 -1.71
C SER A 82 -3.15 -13.62 -0.75
N ILE A 83 -2.39 -12.54 -0.86
CA ILE A 83 -2.57 -11.32 -0.05
C ILE A 83 -3.94 -10.71 -0.31
N HIS A 84 -4.34 -10.57 -1.57
CA HIS A 84 -5.64 -10.04 -1.96
C HIS A 84 -6.78 -10.84 -1.36
N LYS A 85 -6.66 -12.16 -1.34
CA LYS A 85 -7.66 -13.01 -0.68
C LYS A 85 -7.74 -12.73 0.82
N LEU A 86 -6.60 -12.53 1.50
CA LEU A 86 -6.59 -12.17 2.93
C LEU A 86 -7.19 -10.78 3.17
N VAL A 87 -6.91 -9.82 2.29
CA VAL A 87 -7.46 -8.45 2.37
C VAL A 87 -8.97 -8.47 2.16
N ALA A 88 -9.46 -9.14 1.12
CA ALA A 88 -10.88 -9.17 0.75
C ALA A 88 -11.73 -10.07 1.65
N ASP A 89 -11.27 -11.30 1.93
CA ASP A 89 -12.07 -12.33 2.60
C ASP A 89 -11.76 -12.44 4.10
N GLY A 90 -10.70 -11.80 4.60
CA GLY A 90 -10.16 -12.06 5.93
C GLY A 90 -9.69 -13.52 6.09
N PHE A 91 -9.47 -13.93 7.34
CA PHE A 91 -9.09 -15.30 7.68
C PHE A 91 -9.34 -15.62 9.15
N LEU A 92 -9.41 -16.91 9.47
CA LEU A 92 -9.39 -17.37 10.87
C LEU A 92 -7.95 -17.45 11.37
N LEU A 93 -7.68 -16.76 12.47
CA LEU A 93 -6.47 -16.82 13.26
C LEU A 93 -6.66 -17.83 14.38
N GLN A 94 -5.82 -18.87 14.39
CA GLN A 94 -5.77 -19.83 15.49
C GLN A 94 -5.16 -19.15 16.72
N ARG A 95 -5.90 -19.16 17.82
CA ARG A 95 -5.46 -18.53 19.07
C ARG A 95 -4.30 -19.30 19.71
N GLU A 96 -3.44 -18.59 20.43
CA GLU A 96 -2.36 -19.22 21.20
C GLU A 96 -2.92 -20.13 22.29
N ASP A 97 -3.94 -19.64 22.99
CA ASP A 97 -4.76 -20.43 23.90
C ASP A 97 -5.80 -21.21 23.10
N ARG A 98 -5.52 -22.50 22.89
CA ARG A 98 -6.39 -23.44 22.16
C ARG A 98 -7.77 -23.66 22.79
N SER A 99 -8.01 -23.18 24.01
CA SER A 99 -9.35 -23.21 24.61
C SER A 99 -10.26 -22.09 24.08
N GLN A 100 -9.68 -21.04 23.51
CA GLN A 100 -10.40 -19.94 22.88
C GLN A 100 -10.84 -20.33 21.46
N LYS A 101 -11.92 -19.70 20.98
CA LYS A 101 -12.33 -19.85 19.58
C LYS A 101 -11.37 -19.07 18.68
N ASP A 102 -11.11 -19.61 17.49
CA ASP A 102 -10.38 -18.90 16.44
C ASP A 102 -10.98 -17.51 16.20
N LEU A 103 -10.11 -16.52 16.07
CA LEU A 103 -10.48 -15.13 15.83
C LEU A 103 -10.58 -14.88 14.32
N TYR A 104 -11.69 -14.35 13.84
CA TYR A 104 -11.80 -13.92 12.45
C TYR A 104 -11.18 -12.53 12.27
N VAL A 105 -10.11 -12.46 11.49
CA VAL A 105 -9.32 -11.25 11.25
C VAL A 105 -9.54 -10.75 9.82
N GLN A 106 -9.95 -9.50 9.71
CA GLN A 106 -9.88 -8.66 8.51
C GLN A 106 -8.73 -7.66 8.65
N LEU A 107 -8.01 -7.44 7.55
CA LEU A 107 -6.90 -6.49 7.48
C LEU A 107 -7.35 -5.04 7.23
N ILE A 108 -8.59 -4.87 6.76
CA ILE A 108 -9.25 -3.60 6.51
C ILE A 108 -10.59 -3.60 7.25
N ASP A 109 -10.94 -2.51 7.90
CA ASP A 109 -12.30 -2.29 8.41
C ASP A 109 -13.21 -1.85 7.26
N TYR A 110 -14.08 -2.76 6.82
CA TYR A 110 -15.09 -2.49 5.79
C TYR A 110 -16.43 -2.02 6.38
N SER A 111 -16.51 -1.86 7.70
CA SER A 111 -17.71 -1.36 8.36
C SER A 111 -17.92 0.14 8.10
N SER A 112 -19.11 0.65 8.44
CA SER A 112 -19.37 2.09 8.36
C SER A 112 -18.62 2.92 9.40
N ALA A 113 -17.98 2.29 10.39
CA ALA A 113 -17.19 3.00 11.39
C ALA A 113 -15.86 3.50 10.81
N ASP A 114 -15.33 2.79 9.80
CA ASP A 114 -14.08 3.09 9.11
C ASP A 114 -12.95 3.45 10.07
N THR A 115 -12.54 2.48 10.88
CA THR A 115 -11.43 2.64 11.84
C THR A 115 -10.05 2.51 11.19
N ASN A 116 -9.98 2.61 9.85
CA ASN A 116 -8.74 2.43 9.10
C ASN A 116 -7.78 3.60 9.31
N HIS A 117 -6.48 3.28 9.27
CA HIS A 117 -5.40 4.25 9.21
C HIS A 117 -4.96 4.44 7.76
N TYR A 118 -5.30 5.59 7.19
CA TYR A 118 -4.92 5.96 5.83
C TYR A 118 -3.62 6.76 5.79
N ARG A 119 -2.79 6.56 4.76
CA ARG A 119 -1.67 7.46 4.45
C ARG A 119 -1.43 7.57 2.95
N VAL A 120 -1.37 8.78 2.42
CA VAL A 120 -0.86 9.06 1.08
C VAL A 120 0.61 9.40 1.19
N VAL A 121 1.47 8.62 0.55
CA VAL A 121 2.92 8.75 0.70
C VAL A 121 3.56 9.00 -0.66
N ASN A 122 4.24 10.13 -0.81
CA ASN A 122 5.08 10.42 -1.98
C ASN A 122 6.56 10.31 -1.63
N GLN A 123 7.45 10.42 -2.63
CA GLN A 123 8.91 10.44 -2.43
C GLN A 123 9.43 9.27 -1.57
N LEU A 124 8.76 8.11 -1.68
CA LEU A 124 9.11 6.93 -0.91
C LEU A 124 10.16 6.11 -1.66
N GLU A 125 11.40 6.14 -1.18
CA GLU A 125 12.47 5.34 -1.79
C GLU A 125 12.34 3.86 -1.43
N ILE A 126 12.12 3.01 -2.42
CA ILE A 126 12.03 1.55 -2.24
C ILE A 126 13.20 0.90 -2.98
N GLU A 127 13.92 0.04 -2.28
CA GLU A 127 15.10 -0.67 -2.80
C GLU A 127 14.79 -2.17 -2.97
N GLY A 128 14.77 -2.63 -4.22
CA GLY A 128 14.72 -4.05 -4.56
C GLY A 128 15.97 -4.45 -5.34
N SER A 129 15.81 -4.98 -6.57
CA SER A 129 16.96 -5.14 -7.46
C SER A 129 17.47 -3.81 -8.01
N GLU A 130 16.59 -2.80 -8.05
CA GLU A 130 16.92 -1.41 -8.37
C GLU A 130 16.19 -0.48 -7.39
N LYS A 131 16.71 0.74 -7.22
CA LYS A 131 15.99 1.77 -6.46
C LYS A 131 14.89 2.40 -7.30
N ARG A 132 13.68 2.48 -6.75
CA ARG A 132 12.52 3.14 -7.37
C ARG A 132 11.83 4.08 -6.38
N ILE A 133 11.21 5.13 -6.93
CA ILE A 133 10.42 6.11 -6.19
C ILE A 133 9.10 6.25 -6.97
N PRO A 134 8.03 5.56 -6.55
CA PRO A 134 6.69 5.81 -7.08
C PRO A 134 6.26 7.22 -6.76
N ASP A 135 5.46 7.82 -7.65
CA ASP A 135 5.00 9.20 -7.47
C ASP A 135 4.14 9.33 -6.21
N SER A 136 3.23 8.38 -5.98
CA SER A 136 2.51 8.28 -4.71
C SER A 136 2.02 6.85 -4.43
N ILE A 137 1.85 6.52 -3.16
CA ILE A 137 1.32 5.24 -2.68
C ILE A 137 0.25 5.53 -1.62
N LEU A 138 -0.93 4.92 -1.77
CA LEU A 138 -1.95 4.92 -0.71
C LEU A 138 -1.79 3.66 0.15
N TYR A 139 -1.54 3.90 1.43
CA TYR A 139 -1.54 2.90 2.48
C TYR A 139 -2.88 2.85 3.19
N ILE A 140 -3.33 1.63 3.49
CA ILE A 140 -4.45 1.39 4.41
C ILE A 140 -3.99 0.40 5.48
N ASN A 141 -4.03 0.80 6.75
CA ASN A 141 -3.52 0.02 7.88
C ASN A 141 -2.09 -0.49 7.66
N GLY A 142 -1.25 0.29 6.97
CA GLY A 142 0.13 -0.07 6.63
C GLY A 142 0.32 -0.99 5.42
N LEU A 143 -0.74 -1.38 4.71
CA LEU A 143 -0.66 -2.09 3.42
C LEU A 143 -0.56 -1.12 2.24
N PRO A 144 0.46 -1.22 1.36
CA PRO A 144 0.57 -0.36 0.17
C PRO A 144 -0.35 -0.88 -0.95
N LEU A 145 -1.63 -0.50 -0.91
CA LEU A 145 -2.67 -1.09 -1.76
C LEU A 145 -2.88 -0.35 -3.09
N VAL A 146 -2.51 0.93 -3.19
CA VAL A 146 -2.64 1.68 -4.44
C VAL A 146 -1.33 2.36 -4.78
N VAL A 147 -0.85 2.17 -6.00
CA VAL A 147 0.33 2.87 -6.54
C VAL A 147 -0.11 3.80 -7.65
N PHE A 148 0.31 5.07 -7.54
CA PHE A 148 0.01 6.12 -8.51
C PHE A 148 1.25 6.45 -9.35
N GLU A 149 1.02 6.67 -10.63
CA GLU A 149 1.97 7.25 -11.57
C GLU A 149 1.33 8.42 -12.31
N PHE A 150 1.96 9.57 -12.22
CA PHE A 150 1.53 10.80 -12.86
C PHE A 150 2.39 11.07 -14.09
N LYS A 151 1.81 11.68 -15.12
CA LYS A 151 2.56 12.17 -16.28
C LYS A 151 2.12 13.58 -16.62
N SER A 152 2.99 14.32 -17.29
CA SER A 152 2.68 15.69 -17.68
C SER A 152 1.85 15.71 -18.96
N ALA A 153 0.61 16.21 -18.91
CA ALA A 153 -0.25 16.38 -20.10
C ALA A 153 0.32 17.31 -21.20
N ILE A 154 1.38 18.07 -20.91
CA ILE A 154 2.00 19.00 -21.88
C ILE A 154 3.24 18.42 -22.58
N ARG A 155 3.65 17.19 -22.26
CA ARG A 155 4.77 16.50 -22.91
C ARG A 155 4.23 15.39 -23.80
N GLU A 156 4.25 15.59 -25.11
CA GLU A 156 3.80 14.58 -26.09
C GLU A 156 4.59 13.26 -25.98
N GLU A 157 5.84 13.31 -25.53
CA GLU A 157 6.71 12.13 -25.38
C GLU A 157 6.51 11.37 -24.07
N ALA A 158 5.85 11.95 -23.05
CA ALA A 158 5.60 11.30 -21.76
C ALA A 158 4.19 10.76 -21.73
N THR A 159 4.02 9.51 -22.17
CA THR A 159 2.70 8.95 -22.44
C THR A 159 2.15 8.16 -21.24
N ILE A 160 0.82 8.00 -21.19
CA ILE A 160 0.15 7.04 -20.29
C ILE A 160 0.73 5.63 -20.48
N HIS A 161 1.17 5.29 -21.70
CA HIS A 161 1.81 4.01 -21.97
C HIS A 161 3.16 3.85 -21.24
N ASP A 162 3.94 4.91 -21.09
CA ASP A 162 5.21 4.85 -20.35
C ASP A 162 4.98 4.59 -18.86
N ALA A 163 3.97 5.24 -18.28
CA ALA A 163 3.52 4.97 -16.90
C ALA A 163 3.02 3.52 -16.76
N TYR A 164 2.28 3.01 -17.74
CA TYR A 164 1.85 1.61 -17.77
C TYR A 164 3.06 0.66 -17.76
N VAL A 165 4.06 0.88 -18.64
CA VAL A 165 5.28 0.07 -18.67
C VAL A 165 6.08 0.19 -17.36
N GLN A 166 6.09 1.37 -16.72
CA GLN A 166 6.70 1.58 -15.42
C GLN A 166 6.06 0.67 -14.36
N LEU A 167 4.74 0.65 -14.26
CA LEU A 167 4.01 -0.17 -13.29
C LEU A 167 4.08 -1.67 -13.61
N THR A 168 3.75 -2.07 -14.83
CA THR A 168 3.57 -3.49 -15.18
C THR A 168 4.87 -4.24 -15.43
N THR A 169 5.94 -3.53 -15.79
CA THR A 169 7.21 -4.15 -16.18
C THR A 169 8.33 -3.74 -15.26
N ARG A 170 8.55 -2.43 -15.04
CA ARG A 170 9.70 -1.97 -14.25
C ARG A 170 9.49 -2.27 -12.77
N TYR A 171 8.37 -1.87 -12.18
CA TYR A 171 8.14 -2.07 -10.75
C TYR A 171 7.98 -3.54 -10.39
N ALA A 172 7.26 -4.30 -11.23
CA ALA A 172 7.15 -5.75 -11.07
C ALA A 172 8.51 -6.48 -11.11
N ARG A 173 9.51 -5.94 -11.82
CA ARG A 173 10.87 -6.49 -11.87
C ARG A 173 11.76 -5.95 -10.76
N ASP A 174 11.72 -4.64 -10.54
CA ASP A 174 12.72 -3.90 -9.77
C ASP A 174 12.39 -3.84 -8.28
N ILE A 175 11.10 -3.71 -7.95
CA ILE A 175 10.59 -3.61 -6.57
C ILE A 175 9.37 -4.53 -6.38
N PRO A 176 9.48 -5.85 -6.65
CA PRO A 176 8.35 -6.77 -6.56
C PRO A 176 7.79 -6.89 -5.14
N GLU A 177 8.57 -6.55 -4.11
CA GLU A 177 8.13 -6.43 -2.71
C GLU A 177 7.03 -5.38 -2.50
N LEU A 178 6.97 -4.32 -3.33
CA LEU A 178 5.83 -3.40 -3.32
C LEU A 178 4.63 -4.05 -4.01
N MET A 179 4.88 -4.59 -5.20
CA MET A 179 3.84 -5.08 -6.10
C MET A 179 3.12 -6.32 -5.56
N LYS A 180 3.72 -7.08 -4.64
CA LYS A 180 3.05 -8.23 -4.03
C LYS A 180 1.85 -7.83 -3.17
N TYR A 181 1.81 -6.63 -2.62
CA TYR A 181 0.65 -6.11 -1.87
C TYR A 181 -0.32 -5.31 -2.74
N ASN A 182 0.19 -4.70 -3.81
CA ASN A 182 -0.56 -3.74 -4.61
C ASN A 182 -1.88 -4.32 -5.13
N ALA A 183 -2.96 -3.55 -4.95
CA ALA A 183 -4.30 -3.91 -5.39
C ALA A 183 -4.78 -3.12 -6.59
N LEU A 184 -4.36 -1.86 -6.71
CA LEU A 184 -4.75 -0.98 -7.79
C LEU A 184 -3.56 -0.16 -8.25
N CYS A 185 -3.31 -0.14 -9.56
CA CYS A 185 -2.43 0.84 -10.16
C CYS A 185 -3.28 1.96 -10.76
N VAL A 186 -2.90 3.21 -10.55
CA VAL A 186 -3.57 4.37 -11.11
C VAL A 186 -2.58 5.16 -11.94
N ILE A 187 -2.94 5.45 -13.19
CA ILE A 187 -2.17 6.31 -14.07
C ILE A 187 -2.99 7.55 -14.38
N SER A 188 -2.39 8.74 -14.23
CA SER A 188 -3.06 9.98 -14.65
C SER A 188 -2.12 10.98 -15.30
N ASP A 189 -2.58 11.64 -16.36
CA ASP A 189 -1.91 12.82 -16.93
C ASP A 189 -2.62 14.14 -16.54
N GLY A 190 -3.67 14.07 -15.71
CA GLY A 190 -4.53 15.18 -15.33
C GLY A 190 -5.71 15.44 -16.27
N VAL A 191 -5.74 14.79 -17.44
CA VAL A 191 -6.87 14.82 -18.40
C VAL A 191 -7.52 13.44 -18.50
N ASN A 192 -6.71 12.39 -18.52
CA ASN A 192 -7.10 11.00 -18.59
C ASN A 192 -6.58 10.28 -17.36
N SER A 193 -7.45 9.44 -16.77
CA SER A 193 -7.06 8.51 -15.70
C SER A 193 -7.45 7.09 -16.10
N ARG A 194 -6.60 6.12 -15.77
CA ARG A 194 -6.77 4.69 -16.04
C ARG A 194 -6.40 3.86 -14.82
#